data_AF-A0A928E8G1-F1
#
_entry.id   AF-A0A928E8G1-F1
#
_cell.length_a   1.000
_cell.length_b   1.000
_cell.length_c   1.000
_cell.angle_alpha   90.00
_cell.angle_beta   90.00
_cell.angle_gamma   90.00
#
_symmetry.space_group_name_H-M   'P 1'
#
loop_
_entity.id
_entity.type
_entity.pdbx_description
1 polymer ?
#
loop_
_entity_poly.entity_id
_entity_poly.type
_entity_poly.pdbx_seq_one_letter_code
_entity_poly.pdbx_strand_id
1 'polypeptide(L)'
;MDELVIKVYGILKDATEEVCEKNEAAAKVQRKIDSGAYAYDYVHSELIPERDHLKFEARDKAGIARERANEAIDEWQAKVKTLDILNPDDVVEGDYRLLTCGLPLTADDVLAIIDRGKAAGNRTMQQLCYRYAETHDLELPRDRSYRSAAQEARKADSLREVINIYVKNWMAADEAASMLQKLFGVTEN
;
A
#
# COMPACT_ATOMS: atom_id res chain seq x y z
N MET A 1 5.17 -6.41 -6.47
CA MET A 1 4.24 -5.61 -5.66
C MET A 1 4.66 -4.15 -5.78
N ASP A 2 3.72 -3.20 -5.78
CA ASP A 2 4.01 -1.77 -5.97
C ASP A 2 4.68 -1.14 -4.74
N GLU A 3 5.58 -0.18 -4.93
CA GLU A 3 6.32 0.50 -3.85
C GLU A 3 5.39 1.07 -2.77
N LEU A 4 4.30 1.76 -3.16
CA LEU A 4 3.33 2.29 -2.20
C LEU A 4 2.67 1.16 -1.39
N VAL A 5 2.28 0.08 -2.08
CA VAL A 5 1.60 -1.06 -1.46
C VAL A 5 2.53 -1.77 -0.47
N ILE A 6 3.81 -1.93 -0.82
CA ILE A 6 4.84 -2.51 0.06
C ILE A 6 5.03 -1.64 1.31
N LYS A 7 5.16 -0.31 1.13
CA LYS A 7 5.34 0.64 2.25
C LYS A 7 4.15 0.59 3.22
N VAL A 8 2.92 0.66 2.69
CA VAL A 8 1.69 0.58 3.50
C VAL A 8 1.57 -0.78 4.19
N TYR A 9 1.84 -1.88 3.49
CA TYR A 9 1.81 -3.21 4.07
C TYR A 9 2.77 -3.34 5.25
N GLY A 10 4.02 -2.87 5.11
CA GLY A 10 5.02 -2.89 6.19
C GLY A 10 4.53 -2.14 7.43
N ILE A 11 4.03 -0.92 7.26
CA ILE A 11 3.47 -0.11 8.37
C ILE A 11 2.36 -0.87 9.10
N LEU A 12 1.44 -1.48 8.35
CA LEU A 12 0.32 -2.21 8.95
C LEU A 12 0.75 -3.54 9.58
N LYS A 13 1.74 -4.22 9.01
CA LYS A 13 2.26 -5.50 9.52
C LYS A 13 2.87 -5.29 10.91
N ASP A 14 3.81 -4.35 11.03
CA ASP A 14 4.49 -4.04 12.30
C ASP A 14 3.47 -3.68 13.39
N ALA A 15 2.50 -2.82 13.05
CA ALA A 15 1.45 -2.42 13.98
C ALA A 15 0.51 -3.56 14.36
N THR A 16 0.25 -4.50 13.43
CA THR A 16 -0.61 -5.66 13.71
C THR A 16 0.02 -6.56 14.76
N GLU A 17 1.33 -6.81 14.64
CA GLU A 17 2.07 -7.62 15.62
C GLU A 17 1.98 -6.99 17.02
N GLU A 18 2.26 -5.68 17.13
CA GLU A 18 2.15 -4.96 18.42
C GLU A 18 0.72 -4.96 18.99
N VAL A 19 -0.30 -4.77 18.14
CA VAL A 19 -1.71 -4.78 18.58
C VAL A 19 -2.14 -6.15 19.08
N CYS A 20 -1.72 -7.22 18.38
CA CYS A 20 -1.99 -8.59 18.81
C CYS A 20 -1.36 -8.88 20.17
N GLU A 21 -0.10 -8.52 20.38
CA GLU A 21 0.59 -8.72 21.67
C GLU A 21 -0.15 -8.02 22.83
N LYS A 22 -0.57 -6.77 22.63
CA LYS A 22 -1.29 -5.99 23.64
C LYS A 22 -2.68 -6.56 23.92
N ASN A 23 -3.40 -7.02 22.90
CA ASN A 23 -4.69 -7.67 23.06
C ASN A 23 -4.59 -9.02 23.78
N GLU A 24 -3.56 -9.82 23.47
CA GLU A 24 -3.29 -11.06 24.19
C GLU A 24 -2.96 -10.82 25.66
N ALA A 25 -2.16 -9.80 25.96
CA ALA A 25 -1.87 -9.38 27.33
C ALA A 25 -3.16 -8.96 28.06
N ALA A 26 -4.01 -8.14 27.42
CA ALA A 26 -5.29 -7.73 27.98
C ALA A 26 -6.23 -8.93 28.21
N ALA A 27 -6.22 -9.92 27.31
CA ALA A 27 -6.99 -11.15 27.46
C ALA A 27 -6.49 -12.00 28.65
N LYS A 28 -5.17 -12.06 28.89
CA LYS A 28 -4.60 -12.73 30.07
C LYS A 28 -5.05 -12.05 31.37
N VAL A 29 -5.06 -10.71 31.40
CA VAL A 29 -5.58 -9.96 32.56
C VAL A 29 -7.07 -10.20 32.75
N GLN A 30 -7.86 -10.21 31.67
CA GLN A 30 -9.28 -10.52 31.72
C GLN A 30 -9.55 -11.92 32.29
N ARG A 31 -8.78 -12.94 31.87
CA ARG A 31 -8.89 -14.30 32.46
C ARG A 31 -8.60 -14.33 33.96
N LYS A 32 -7.66 -13.50 34.45
CA LYS A 32 -7.40 -13.35 35.90
C LYS A 32 -8.62 -12.75 36.60
N ILE A 33 -9.23 -11.72 36.03
CA ILE A 33 -10.47 -11.11 36.55
C ILE A 33 -11.59 -12.16 36.60
N ASP A 34 -11.82 -12.86 35.49
CA ASP A 34 -12.90 -13.84 35.34
C ASP A 34 -12.71 -15.08 36.23
N SER A 35 -11.48 -15.39 36.64
CA SER A 35 -11.20 -16.53 37.52
C SER A 35 -11.79 -16.39 38.92
N GLY A 36 -12.10 -15.16 39.36
CA GLY A 36 -12.59 -14.90 40.72
C GLY A 36 -11.58 -15.22 41.83
N ALA A 37 -10.33 -15.55 41.49
CA ALA A 37 -9.30 -15.95 42.46
C ALA A 37 -8.70 -14.77 43.26
N TYR A 38 -9.02 -13.54 42.88
CA TYR A 38 -8.43 -12.32 43.43
C TYR A 38 -9.44 -11.53 44.27
N ALA A 39 -8.95 -10.85 45.31
CA ALA A 39 -9.76 -9.98 46.14
C ALA A 39 -10.34 -8.80 45.34
N TYR A 40 -11.55 -8.37 45.69
CA TYR A 40 -12.28 -7.30 44.99
C TYR A 40 -11.46 -6.02 44.83
N ASP A 41 -10.81 -5.57 45.91
CA ASP A 41 -10.02 -4.33 45.91
C ASP A 41 -8.85 -4.41 44.92
N TYR A 42 -8.14 -5.55 44.89
CA TYR A 42 -7.05 -5.80 43.95
C TYR A 42 -7.52 -5.85 42.50
N VAL A 43 -8.68 -6.46 42.24
CA VAL A 43 -9.29 -6.47 40.90
C VAL A 43 -9.55 -5.03 40.41
N HIS A 44 -10.08 -4.16 41.28
CA HIS A 44 -10.44 -2.79 40.91
C HIS A 44 -9.26 -1.82 40.87
N SER A 45 -8.26 -1.96 41.74
CA SER A 45 -7.12 -1.06 41.78
C SER A 45 -6.01 -1.43 40.79
N GLU A 46 -5.85 -2.72 40.47
CA GLU A 46 -4.74 -3.20 39.64
C GLU A 46 -5.22 -3.80 38.31
N LEU A 47 -6.04 -4.86 38.34
CA LEU A 47 -6.32 -5.66 37.14
C LEU A 47 -7.21 -4.94 36.12
N ILE A 48 -8.25 -4.24 36.56
CA ILE A 48 -9.12 -3.47 35.65
C ILE A 48 -8.33 -2.33 34.98
N PRO A 49 -7.60 -1.48 35.73
CA PRO A 49 -6.74 -0.45 35.11
C PRO A 49 -5.69 -1.01 34.16
N GLU A 50 -5.00 -2.10 34.51
CA GLU A 50 -4.01 -2.75 33.65
C GLU A 50 -4.63 -3.21 32.32
N ARG A 51 -5.77 -3.91 32.37
CA ARG A 51 -6.48 -4.35 31.17
C ARG A 51 -6.90 -3.18 30.29
N ASP A 52 -7.45 -2.13 30.91
CA ASP A 52 -7.96 -0.97 30.18
C ASP A 52 -6.82 -0.15 29.56
N HIS A 53 -5.67 -0.07 30.25
CA HIS A 53 -4.45 0.51 29.71
C HIS A 53 -3.95 -0.27 28.49
N LEU A 54 -3.84 -1.60 28.57
CA LEU A 54 -3.42 -2.44 27.44
C LEU A 54 -4.35 -2.31 26.23
N LYS A 55 -5.66 -2.26 26.46
CA LYS A 55 -6.66 -2.02 25.39
C LYS A 55 -6.55 -0.62 24.80
N PHE A 56 -6.22 0.37 25.61
CA PHE A 56 -5.98 1.73 25.14
C PHE A 56 -4.74 1.79 24.26
N GLU A 57 -3.61 1.21 24.70
CA GLU A 57 -2.38 1.15 23.91
C GLU A 57 -2.59 0.43 22.57
N ALA A 58 -3.31 -0.69 22.56
CA ALA A 58 -3.65 -1.39 21.31
C ALA A 58 -4.43 -0.50 20.33
N ARG A 59 -5.41 0.27 20.83
CA ARG A 59 -6.19 1.20 19.99
C ARG A 59 -5.35 2.39 19.51
N ASP A 60 -4.50 2.92 20.37
CA ASP A 60 -3.62 4.05 20.04
C ASP A 60 -2.64 3.65 18.94
N LYS A 61 -2.00 2.48 19.06
CA LYS A 61 -1.13 1.90 18.04
C LYS A 61 -1.83 1.69 16.70
N ALA A 62 -3.05 1.15 16.71
CA ALA A 62 -3.86 1.02 15.51
C ALA A 62 -4.18 2.38 14.86
N GLY A 63 -4.45 3.41 15.68
CA GLY A 63 -4.67 4.78 15.23
C GLY A 63 -3.44 5.40 14.56
N ILE A 64 -2.28 5.29 15.21
CA ILE A 64 -0.98 5.78 14.69
C ILE A 64 -0.63 5.08 13.38
N ALA A 65 -0.82 3.76 13.31
CA ALA A 65 -0.54 3.00 12.08
C ALA A 65 -1.40 3.44 10.91
N ARG A 66 -2.70 3.69 11.16
CA ARG A 66 -3.61 4.24 10.16
C ARG A 66 -3.18 5.61 9.67
N GLU A 67 -2.77 6.49 10.58
CA GLU A 67 -2.29 7.84 10.25
C GLU A 67 -1.04 7.77 9.37
N ARG A 68 0.00 7.04 9.81
CA ARG A 68 1.25 6.85 9.05
C ARG A 68 1.02 6.21 7.67
N ALA A 69 0.11 5.25 7.57
CA ALA A 69 -0.25 4.65 6.29
C ALA A 69 -0.96 5.64 5.37
N ASN A 70 -1.82 6.51 5.91
CA ASN A 70 -2.48 7.57 5.15
C ASN A 70 -1.52 8.67 4.71
N GLU A 71 -0.56 9.05 5.56
CA GLU A 71 0.52 9.99 5.20
C GLU A 71 1.34 9.46 4.03
N ALA A 72 1.69 8.17 4.02
CA ALA A 72 2.39 7.55 2.90
C ALA A 72 1.58 7.62 1.59
N ILE A 73 0.25 7.53 1.69
CA ILE A 73 -0.65 7.73 0.54
C ILE A 73 -0.67 9.19 0.09
N ASP A 74 -0.73 10.15 1.02
CA ASP A 74 -0.72 11.58 0.69
C ASP A 74 0.60 11.99 0.02
N GLU A 75 1.73 11.51 0.54
CA GLU A 75 3.05 11.66 -0.08
C GLU A 75 3.07 11.12 -1.52
N TRP A 76 2.48 9.94 -1.74
CA TRP A 76 2.36 9.37 -3.07
C TRP A 76 1.48 10.20 -3.97
N GLN A 77 0.30 10.62 -3.52
CA GLN A 77 -0.61 11.47 -4.30
C GLN A 77 0.03 12.81 -4.66
N ALA A 78 0.85 13.39 -3.79
CA ALA A 78 1.62 14.60 -4.09
C ALA A 78 2.64 14.35 -5.22
N LYS A 79 3.37 13.23 -5.18
CA LYS A 79 4.27 12.80 -6.26
C LYS A 79 3.50 12.51 -7.55
N VAL A 80 2.29 11.96 -7.44
CA VAL A 80 1.50 11.53 -8.59
C VAL A 80 1.10 12.69 -9.49
N LYS A 81 0.84 13.86 -8.92
CA LYS A 81 0.43 15.07 -9.65
C LYS A 81 1.44 15.53 -10.70
N THR A 82 2.71 15.15 -10.57
CA THR A 82 3.77 15.54 -11.51
C THR A 82 4.10 14.45 -12.54
N LEU A 83 3.53 13.26 -12.42
CA LEU A 83 3.90 12.09 -13.25
C LEU A 83 3.49 12.20 -14.72
N ASP A 84 2.45 12.96 -15.01
CA ASP A 84 1.92 13.14 -16.37
C ASP A 84 2.56 14.34 -17.09
N ILE A 85 3.45 15.08 -16.41
CA ILE A 85 4.17 16.21 -17.01
C ILE A 85 5.33 15.64 -17.82
N LEU A 86 5.27 15.79 -19.16
CA LEU A 86 6.37 15.45 -20.04
C LEU A 86 7.56 16.36 -19.74
N ASN A 87 8.72 15.75 -19.50
CA ASN A 87 9.99 16.44 -19.39
C ASN A 87 10.79 16.25 -20.70
N PRO A 88 11.02 17.31 -21.50
CA PRO A 88 11.78 17.21 -22.74
C PRO A 88 13.20 16.67 -22.57
N ASP A 89 13.84 16.95 -21.43
CA ASP A 89 15.21 16.51 -21.15
C ASP A 89 15.30 14.99 -20.94
N ASP A 90 14.18 14.33 -20.66
CA ASP A 90 14.09 12.88 -20.52
C ASP A 90 13.82 12.18 -21.86
N VAL A 91 13.70 12.90 -22.98
CA VAL A 91 13.46 12.27 -24.29
C VAL A 91 14.74 11.60 -24.79
N VAL A 92 14.71 10.28 -24.92
CA VAL A 92 15.81 9.52 -25.55
C VAL A 92 15.67 9.63 -27.06
N GLU A 93 16.54 10.42 -27.68
CA GLU A 93 16.40 10.79 -29.09
C GLU A 93 16.35 9.59 -30.05
N GLY A 94 17.09 8.52 -29.77
CA GLY A 94 17.06 7.28 -30.56
C GLY A 94 15.69 6.60 -30.55
N ASP A 95 15.12 6.41 -29.35
CA ASP A 95 13.81 5.79 -29.18
C ASP A 95 12.68 6.70 -29.70
N TYR A 96 12.79 8.02 -29.48
CA TYR A 96 11.83 8.99 -30.00
C TYR A 96 11.82 9.02 -31.53
N ARG A 97 12.98 8.90 -32.18
CA ARG A 97 13.07 8.77 -33.64
C ARG A 97 12.36 7.51 -34.13
N LEU A 98 12.46 6.37 -33.42
CA LEU A 98 11.71 5.16 -33.78
C LEU A 98 10.19 5.37 -33.72
N LEU A 99 9.71 6.08 -32.69
CA LEU A 99 8.28 6.41 -32.56
C LEU A 99 7.77 7.37 -33.63
N THR A 100 8.65 8.16 -34.27
CA THR A 100 8.27 9.25 -35.18
C THR A 100 8.72 9.05 -36.63
N CYS A 101 9.52 8.03 -36.94
CA CYS A 101 10.09 7.81 -38.28
C CYS A 101 9.08 7.34 -39.34
N GLY A 102 7.81 7.13 -38.96
CA GLY A 102 6.74 6.70 -39.85
C GLY A 102 6.76 5.21 -40.20
N LEU A 103 7.70 4.43 -39.65
CA LEU A 103 7.67 2.98 -39.73
C LEU A 103 6.68 2.43 -38.69
N PRO A 104 5.80 1.48 -39.07
CA PRO A 104 4.91 0.84 -38.11
C PRO A 104 5.74 -0.03 -37.15
N LEU A 105 5.66 0.29 -35.86
CA LEU A 105 6.26 -0.52 -34.81
C LEU A 105 5.28 -1.62 -34.38
N THR A 106 5.83 -2.78 -34.03
CA THR A 106 5.06 -3.86 -33.43
C THR A 106 4.84 -3.61 -31.93
N ALA A 107 3.93 -4.35 -31.31
CA ALA A 107 3.74 -4.31 -29.87
C ALA A 107 5.05 -4.65 -29.11
N ASP A 108 5.84 -5.62 -29.61
CA ASP A 108 7.11 -6.01 -28.99
C ASP A 108 8.16 -4.89 -29.06
N ASP A 109 8.22 -4.14 -30.15
CA ASP A 109 9.11 -2.99 -30.30
C ASP A 109 8.78 -1.90 -29.27
N VAL A 110 7.48 -1.59 -29.13
CA VAL A 110 7.00 -0.59 -28.17
C VAL A 110 7.25 -1.07 -26.73
N LEU A 111 7.04 -2.35 -26.45
CA LEU A 111 7.32 -2.93 -25.13
C LEU A 111 8.79 -2.86 -24.76
N ALA A 112 9.70 -3.11 -25.72
CA ALA A 112 11.13 -3.01 -25.49
C ALA A 112 11.54 -1.56 -25.12
N ILE A 113 10.92 -0.54 -25.73
CA ILE A 113 11.17 0.86 -25.37
C ILE A 113 10.59 1.17 -23.98
N ILE A 114 9.38 0.69 -23.67
CA ILE A 114 8.75 0.86 -22.35
C ILE A 114 9.61 0.23 -21.26
N ASP A 115 10.15 -0.97 -21.47
CA ASP A 115 11.00 -1.66 -20.50
C ASP A 115 12.28 -0.88 -20.22
N ARG A 116 12.93 -0.34 -21.27
CA ARG A 116 14.09 0.55 -21.11
C ARG A 116 13.73 1.81 -20.33
N GLY A 117 12.62 2.45 -20.70
CA GLY A 117 12.11 3.63 -20.00
C GLY A 117 11.81 3.33 -18.52
N LYS A 118 11.22 2.17 -18.22
CA LYS A 118 10.92 1.73 -16.86
C LYS A 118 12.18 1.47 -16.04
N ALA A 119 13.16 0.77 -16.63
CA ALA A 119 14.46 0.52 -15.99
C ALA A 119 15.22 1.82 -15.67
N ALA A 120 15.09 2.83 -16.53
CA ALA A 120 15.70 4.14 -16.33
C ALA A 120 14.85 5.11 -15.47
N GLY A 121 13.64 4.72 -15.02
CA GLY A 121 12.71 5.63 -14.35
C GLY A 121 12.16 6.76 -15.23
N ASN A 122 12.34 6.65 -16.55
CA ASN A 122 11.99 7.66 -17.53
C ASN A 122 10.49 7.60 -17.87
N ARG A 123 9.71 8.46 -17.21
CA ARG A 123 8.25 8.51 -17.35
C ARG A 123 7.82 9.16 -18.66
N THR A 124 8.55 10.16 -19.14
CA THR A 124 8.31 10.81 -20.44
C THR A 124 8.28 9.76 -21.55
N MET A 125 9.32 8.92 -21.65
CA MET A 125 9.37 7.87 -22.67
C MET A 125 8.27 6.83 -22.52
N GLN A 126 7.96 6.40 -21.30
CA GLN A 126 6.84 5.47 -21.08
C GLN A 126 5.49 6.05 -21.54
N GLN A 127 5.25 7.33 -21.26
CA GLN A 127 4.03 8.02 -21.68
C GLN A 127 3.96 8.20 -23.20
N LEU A 128 5.08 8.54 -23.85
CA LEU A 128 5.16 8.64 -25.31
C LEU A 128 4.89 7.30 -26.00
N CYS A 129 5.48 6.21 -25.51
CA CYS A 129 5.22 4.86 -26.02
C CYS A 129 3.76 4.44 -25.83
N TYR A 130 3.15 4.76 -24.70
CA TYR A 130 1.75 4.44 -24.46
C TYR A 130 0.82 5.20 -25.41
N ARG A 131 1.07 6.51 -25.62
CA ARG A 131 0.32 7.31 -26.61
C ARG A 131 0.49 6.78 -28.03
N TYR A 132 1.69 6.32 -28.40
CA TYR A 132 1.93 5.66 -29.67
C TYR A 132 1.09 4.39 -29.80
N ALA A 133 1.11 3.51 -28.78
CA ALA A 133 0.32 2.29 -28.78
C ALA A 133 -1.19 2.55 -28.90
N GLU A 134 -1.74 3.54 -28.18
CA GLU A 134 -3.14 3.95 -28.32
C GLU A 134 -3.46 4.49 -29.72
N THR A 135 -2.56 5.28 -30.30
CA THR A 135 -2.76 5.87 -31.64
C THR A 135 -2.75 4.81 -32.75
N HIS A 136 -2.06 3.70 -32.52
CA HIS A 136 -1.86 2.62 -33.48
C HIS A 136 -2.63 1.33 -33.13
N ASP A 137 -3.59 1.41 -32.20
CA ASP A 137 -4.42 0.28 -31.73
C ASP A 137 -3.60 -0.96 -31.32
N LEU A 138 -2.45 -0.75 -30.68
CA LEU A 138 -1.59 -1.83 -30.20
C LEU A 138 -2.00 -2.28 -28.79
N GLU A 139 -2.31 -3.57 -28.66
CA GLU A 139 -2.62 -4.17 -27.35
C GLU A 139 -1.33 -4.43 -26.54
N LEU A 140 -1.15 -3.67 -25.46
CA LEU A 140 -0.07 -3.87 -24.50
C LEU A 140 -0.53 -4.71 -23.30
N PRO A 141 0.30 -5.63 -22.78
CA PRO A 141 0.02 -6.36 -21.54
C PRO A 141 -0.28 -5.41 -20.37
N ARG A 142 -1.30 -5.73 -19.56
CA ARG A 142 -1.75 -4.91 -18.41
C ARG A 142 -0.68 -4.72 -17.32
N ASP A 143 0.27 -5.64 -17.21
CA ASP A 143 1.39 -5.58 -16.26
C ASP A 143 2.52 -4.64 -16.74
N ARG A 144 2.52 -4.30 -18.03
CA ARG A 144 3.49 -3.38 -18.66
C ARG A 144 2.87 -2.08 -19.17
N SER A 145 1.57 -1.88 -18.95
CA SER A 145 0.90 -0.63 -19.29
C SER A 145 1.40 0.50 -18.40
N TYR A 146 1.71 1.65 -19.02
CA TYR A 146 1.89 2.90 -18.31
C TYR A 146 0.62 3.23 -17.50
N ARG A 147 0.80 3.66 -16.25
CA ARG A 147 -0.31 4.10 -15.41
C ARG A 147 -0.29 5.62 -15.34
N SER A 148 -1.38 6.23 -15.82
CA SER A 148 -1.53 7.69 -15.73
C SER A 148 -1.61 8.14 -14.28
N ALA A 149 -1.34 9.43 -14.03
CA ALA A 149 -1.50 10.00 -12.71
C ALA A 149 -2.92 9.77 -12.16
N ALA A 150 -3.95 9.83 -13.01
CA ALA A 150 -5.33 9.54 -12.61
C ALA A 150 -5.53 8.08 -12.14
N GLN A 151 -4.91 7.11 -12.81
CA GLN A 151 -4.98 5.70 -12.41
C GLN A 151 -4.21 5.44 -11.11
N GLU A 152 -3.04 6.05 -10.95
CA GLU A 152 -2.26 5.99 -9.72
C GLU A 152 -2.99 6.63 -8.53
N ALA A 153 -3.67 7.77 -8.75
CA ALA A 153 -4.47 8.43 -7.73
C ALA A 153 -5.65 7.53 -7.26
N ARG A 154 -6.40 6.95 -8.20
CA ARG A 154 -7.51 6.01 -7.88
C ARG A 154 -7.03 4.79 -7.09
N LYS A 155 -5.83 4.30 -7.41
CA LYS A 155 -5.23 3.20 -6.68
C LYS A 155 -4.90 3.60 -5.24
N ALA A 156 -4.30 4.77 -5.05
CA ALA A 156 -4.06 5.34 -3.73
C ALA A 156 -5.36 5.49 -2.91
N ASP A 157 -6.44 5.96 -3.53
CA ASP A 157 -7.75 6.06 -2.88
C ASP A 157 -8.32 4.69 -2.49
N SER A 158 -8.21 3.70 -3.39
CA SER A 158 -8.63 2.33 -3.09
C SER A 158 -7.83 1.72 -1.94
N LEU A 159 -6.52 2.00 -1.89
CA LEU A 159 -5.66 1.53 -0.81
C LEU A 159 -6.02 2.16 0.54
N ARG A 160 -6.40 3.44 0.54
CA ARG A 160 -6.92 4.14 1.73
C ARG A 160 -8.18 3.49 2.28
N GLU A 161 -9.08 3.04 1.40
CA GLU A 161 -10.27 2.29 1.82
C GLU A 161 -9.89 0.95 2.48
N VAL A 162 -8.95 0.20 1.87
CA VAL A 162 -8.44 -1.06 2.42
C VAL A 162 -7.83 -0.85 3.81
N ILE A 163 -7.00 0.19 4.00
CA ILE A 163 -6.42 0.54 5.32
C ILE A 163 -7.53 0.75 6.34
N ASN A 164 -8.55 1.56 5.99
CA ASN A 164 -9.62 1.90 6.92
C ASN A 164 -10.46 0.67 7.30
N ILE A 165 -10.76 -0.21 6.34
CA ILE A 165 -11.49 -1.46 6.59
C ILE A 165 -10.65 -2.38 7.49
N TYR A 166 -9.36 -2.53 7.19
CA TYR A 166 -8.46 -3.40 7.94
C TYR A 166 -8.31 -2.95 9.39
N VAL A 167 -7.93 -1.69 9.61
CA VAL A 167 -7.70 -1.14 10.95
C VAL A 167 -8.98 -1.21 11.79
N LYS A 168 -10.14 -0.90 11.20
CA LYS A 168 -11.42 -0.85 11.93
C LYS A 168 -11.93 -2.24 12.31
N ASN A 169 -11.85 -3.21 11.40
CA ASN A 169 -12.58 -4.47 11.53
C ASN A 169 -11.69 -5.67 11.87
N TRP A 170 -10.39 -5.61 11.56
CA TRP A 170 -9.54 -6.79 11.50
C TRP A 170 -8.27 -6.70 12.31
N MET A 171 -7.66 -5.51 12.45
CA MET A 171 -6.35 -5.38 13.11
C MET A 171 -6.32 -5.87 14.57
N ALA A 172 -7.46 -5.85 15.26
CA ALA A 172 -7.59 -6.36 16.63
C ALA A 172 -8.17 -7.78 16.71
N ALA A 173 -8.43 -8.45 15.58
CA ALA A 173 -8.98 -9.80 15.53
C ALA A 173 -7.88 -10.85 15.55
N ASP A 174 -8.20 -12.07 16.00
CA ASP A 174 -7.23 -13.18 16.04
C ASP A 174 -6.67 -13.54 14.65
N GLU A 175 -7.43 -13.26 13.59
CA GLU A 175 -7.04 -13.52 12.20
C GLU A 175 -6.36 -12.31 11.51
N ALA A 176 -5.97 -11.27 12.26
CA ALA A 176 -5.46 -10.00 11.72
C ALA A 176 -4.35 -10.20 10.68
N ALA A 177 -3.31 -10.97 11.01
CA ALA A 177 -2.18 -11.22 10.11
C ALA A 177 -2.61 -11.91 8.80
N SER A 178 -3.49 -12.93 8.89
CA SER A 178 -4.03 -13.62 7.71
C SER A 178 -4.87 -12.68 6.85
N MET A 179 -5.70 -11.84 7.47
CA MET A 179 -6.52 -10.87 6.76
C MET A 179 -5.70 -9.78 6.09
N LEU A 180 -4.62 -9.31 6.74
CA LEU A 180 -3.69 -8.36 6.14
C LEU A 180 -3.03 -8.95 4.89
N GLN A 181 -2.52 -10.18 4.98
CA GLN A 181 -1.95 -10.90 3.85
C GLN A 181 -2.94 -11.06 2.69
N LYS A 182 -4.19 -11.47 2.98
CA LYS A 182 -5.27 -11.60 1.99
C LYS A 182 -5.59 -10.28 1.30
N LEU A 183 -5.74 -9.19 2.07
CA LEU A 183 -6.08 -7.87 1.54
C LEU A 183 -4.98 -7.30 0.63
N PHE A 184 -3.72 -7.61 0.92
CA PHE A 184 -2.57 -7.12 0.16
C PHE A 184 -2.06 -8.11 -0.88
N GLY A 185 -2.63 -9.32 -0.96
CA GLY A 185 -2.19 -10.38 -1.89
C GLY A 185 -0.75 -10.83 -1.62
N VAL A 186 -0.32 -10.81 -0.35
CA VAL A 186 1.00 -11.27 0.08
C VAL A 186 0.86 -12.72 0.56
N THR A 187 1.46 -13.68 -0.15
CA THR A 187 1.65 -15.04 0.36
C THR A 187 3.10 -15.17 0.83
N GLU A 188 3.32 -15.34 2.14
CA GLU A 188 4.63 -15.79 2.64
C GLU A 188 4.85 -17.23 2.15
N ASN A 189 5.97 -17.47 1.46
CA ASN A 189 6.48 -18.81 1.14
C ASN A 189 7.25 -19.36 2.34
#